data_AF-A0A1I5QL97-F1
#
_entry.id   AF-A0A1I5QL97-F1
#
_cell.length_a   1.000
_cell.length_b   1.000
_cell.length_c   1.000
_cell.angle_alpha   90.00
_cell.angle_beta   90.00
_cell.angle_gamma   90.00
#
_symmetry.space_group_name_H-M   'P 1'
#
loop_
_entity.id
_entity.type
_entity.pdbx_description
1 polymer ?
#
loop_
_entity_poly.entity_id
_entity_poly.type
_entity_poly.pdbx_seq_one_letter_code
_entity_poly.pdbx_strand_id
1 'polypeptide(L)'
;MSREELAARQAALLDSLLTGTEAPSGFDASRLRIEADVLLAKRRRLVAYLRPDLPETLGSRYRPLFDAYAAERPKTTSIRAREYADAFAEWLITRGDLPKPRRRWFRR
;
A
#
# COMPACT_ATOMS: atom_id res chain seq x y z
N MET A 1 11.26 21.28 22.72
CA MET A 1 10.41 20.27 22.07
C MET A 1 10.13 19.15 23.05
N SER A 2 8.87 18.87 23.37
CA SER A 2 8.47 17.78 24.25
C SER A 2 8.44 16.44 23.50
N ARG A 3 8.37 15.33 24.23
CA ARG A 3 8.20 13.99 23.64
C ARG A 3 6.91 13.87 22.83
N GLU A 4 5.85 14.53 23.30
CA GLU A 4 4.54 14.54 22.65
C GLU A 4 4.57 15.32 21.33
N GLU A 5 5.23 16.47 21.31
CA GLU A 5 5.43 17.25 20.09
C GLU A 5 6.22 16.46 19.03
N LEU A 6 7.21 15.67 19.46
CA LEU A 6 7.99 14.83 18.54
C LEU A 6 7.14 13.71 17.96
N ALA A 7 6.38 13.01 18.81
CA ALA A 7 5.47 11.96 18.37
C ALA A 7 4.43 12.50 17.37
N ALA A 8 3.87 13.69 17.62
CA ALA A 8 2.92 14.34 16.72
C ALA A 8 3.55 14.64 15.35
N ARG A 9 4.79 15.18 15.31
CA ARG A 9 5.49 15.43 14.04
C ARG A 9 5.84 14.15 13.29
N GLN A 10 6.22 13.08 14.00
CA GLN A 10 6.47 11.78 13.38
C GLN A 10 5.18 11.17 12.81
N ALA A 11 4.06 11.29 13.51
CA ALA A 11 2.76 10.84 13.02
C ALA A 11 2.34 11.62 11.75
N ALA A 12 2.53 12.95 11.74
CA ALA A 12 2.25 13.77 10.56
C ALA A 12 3.14 13.41 9.35
N LEU A 13 4.43 13.11 9.59
CA LEU A 13 5.33 12.63 8.54
C LEU A 13 4.89 11.27 7.99
N LEU A 14 4.52 10.34 8.87
CA LEU A 14 4.03 9.02 8.46
C LEU A 14 2.73 9.12 7.67
N ASP A 15 1.81 10.00 8.08
CA ASP A 15 0.58 10.24 7.32
C ASP A 15 0.89 10.71 5.90
N SER A 16 1.69 11.78 5.74
CA SER A 16 2.09 12.31 4.43
C SER A 16 2.74 11.26 3.53
N LEU A 17 3.61 10.40 4.07
CA LEU A 17 4.24 9.32 3.30
C LEU A 17 3.27 8.20 2.89
N LEU A 18 2.18 7.99 3.64
CA LEU A 18 1.24 6.90 3.39
C LEU A 18 0.04 7.32 2.54
N THR A 19 -0.43 8.56 2.71
CA THR A 19 -1.64 9.10 2.08
C THR A 19 -1.33 10.10 0.97
N GLY A 20 -0.10 10.59 0.88
CA GLY A 20 0.28 11.65 -0.06
C GLY A 20 -0.23 13.03 0.34
N THR A 21 -0.63 13.23 1.60
CA THR A 21 -1.00 14.55 2.15
C THR A 21 0.20 15.50 2.15
N GLU A 22 -0.07 16.79 2.33
CA GLU A 22 0.94 17.85 2.29
C GLU A 22 2.13 17.57 3.22
N ALA A 23 3.34 17.93 2.77
CA ALA A 23 4.56 17.75 3.54
C ALA A 23 4.50 18.58 4.84
N PRO A 24 4.78 17.98 6.01
CA PRO A 24 4.84 18.73 7.26
C PRO A 24 5.95 19.80 7.23
N SER A 25 5.75 20.88 7.98
CA SER A 25 6.73 21.98 8.07
C SER A 25 8.14 21.48 8.43
N GLY A 26 9.11 21.95 7.65
CA GLY A 26 10.52 21.58 7.77
C GLY A 26 10.95 20.38 6.90
N PHE A 27 10.03 19.77 6.15
CA PHE A 27 10.34 18.72 5.19
C PHE A 27 10.25 19.21 3.75
N ASP A 28 11.18 18.74 2.92
CA ASP A 28 11.16 18.98 1.47
C ASP A 28 10.09 18.11 0.81
N ALA A 29 9.07 18.75 0.25
CA ALA A 29 7.95 18.07 -0.39
C ALA A 29 8.38 17.17 -1.57
N SER A 30 9.41 17.55 -2.32
CA SER A 30 9.91 16.74 -3.44
C SER A 30 10.61 15.48 -2.93
N ARG A 31 11.40 15.58 -1.85
CA ARG A 31 12.03 14.41 -1.22
C ARG A 31 10.99 13.48 -0.59
N LEU A 32 9.94 14.02 0.01
CA LEU A 32 8.86 13.21 0.58
C LEU A 32 8.10 12.42 -0.49
N ARG A 33 7.84 13.01 -1.66
CA ARG A 33 7.23 12.29 -2.79
C ARG A 33 8.11 11.13 -3.26
N ILE A 34 9.42 11.34 -3.38
CA ILE A 34 10.36 10.27 -3.74
C ILE A 34 10.29 9.13 -2.72
N GLU A 35 10.28 9.43 -1.43
CA GLU A 35 10.19 8.39 -0.41
C GLU A 35 8.83 7.67 -0.42
N ALA A 36 7.73 8.39 -0.65
CA ALA A 36 6.41 7.79 -0.82
C ALA A 36 6.38 6.81 -2.00
N ASP A 37 6.99 7.16 -3.13
CA ASP A 37 7.12 6.28 -4.31
C ASP A 37 7.95 5.02 -4.00
N VAL A 38 9.05 5.18 -3.25
CA VAL A 38 9.88 4.07 -2.79
C VAL A 38 9.09 3.14 -1.86
N LEU A 39 8.33 3.69 -0.92
CA LEU A 39 7.49 2.92 -0.01
C LEU A 39 6.37 2.19 -0.75
N LEU A 40 5.75 2.83 -1.74
CA LEU A 40 4.75 2.20 -2.61
C LEU A 40 5.37 1.03 -3.38
N ALA A 41 6.54 1.22 -3.98
CA ALA A 41 7.26 0.17 -4.71
C ALA A 41 7.66 -1.00 -3.79
N LYS A 42 8.13 -0.72 -2.58
CA LYS A 42 8.43 -1.75 -1.56
C LYS A 42 7.18 -2.53 -1.18
N ARG A 43 6.06 -1.84 -0.96
CA ARG A 43 4.77 -2.48 -0.62
C ARG A 43 4.28 -3.37 -1.75
N ARG A 44 4.37 -2.91 -3.00
CA ARG A 44 4.04 -3.69 -4.19
C ARG A 44 4.86 -4.98 -4.26
N ARG A 45 6.19 -4.90 -4.07
CA ARG A 45 7.07 -6.07 -4.03
C ARG A 45 6.71 -7.04 -2.91
N LEU A 46 6.39 -6.54 -1.73
CA LEU A 46 5.97 -7.38 -0.61
C LEU A 46 4.65 -8.11 -0.90
N VAL A 47 3.67 -7.43 -1.52
CA VAL A 47 2.41 -8.08 -1.92
C VAL A 47 2.66 -9.14 -3.00
N ALA A 48 3.49 -8.85 -4.00
CA ALA A 48 3.90 -9.85 -5.00
C ALA A 48 4.58 -11.07 -4.37
N TYR A 49 5.41 -10.85 -3.34
CA TYR A 49 6.05 -11.93 -2.59
C TYR A 49 5.05 -12.77 -1.78
N LEU A 50 4.06 -12.13 -1.13
CA LEU A 50 3.06 -12.81 -0.31
C LEU A 50 1.96 -13.50 -1.14
N ARG A 51 1.70 -12.99 -2.34
CA ARG A 51 0.65 -13.42 -3.27
C ARG A 51 1.20 -13.46 -4.70
N PRO A 52 2.12 -14.40 -5.01
CA PRO A 52 2.75 -14.51 -6.33
C PRO A 52 1.74 -14.82 -7.44
N ASP A 53 0.59 -15.41 -7.09
CA ASP A 53 -0.52 -15.67 -8.00
C ASP A 53 -1.07 -14.39 -8.66
N LEU A 54 -0.98 -13.24 -7.99
CA LEU A 54 -1.49 -11.97 -8.50
C LEU A 54 -0.66 -11.43 -9.68
N PRO A 55 0.67 -11.19 -9.56
CA PRO A 55 1.47 -10.78 -10.70
C PRO A 55 1.53 -11.85 -11.80
N GLU A 56 1.50 -13.14 -11.46
CA GLU A 56 1.44 -14.23 -12.45
C GLU A 56 0.17 -14.14 -13.31
N THR A 57 -0.99 -13.88 -12.68
CA THR A 57 -2.27 -13.80 -13.39
C THR A 57 -2.45 -12.47 -14.12
N LEU A 58 -2.05 -11.36 -13.50
CA LEU A 58 -2.29 -10.00 -14.03
C LEU A 58 -1.23 -9.54 -15.02
N GLY A 59 -0.03 -10.13 -14.98
CA GLY A 59 1.11 -9.72 -15.82
C GLY A 59 1.39 -8.22 -15.71
N SER A 60 1.47 -7.55 -16.86
CA SER A 60 1.74 -6.11 -16.95
C SER A 60 0.69 -5.23 -16.25
N ARG A 61 -0.54 -5.72 -16.05
CA ARG A 61 -1.62 -5.00 -15.34
C ARG A 61 -1.41 -4.95 -13.83
N TYR A 62 -0.56 -5.82 -13.27
CA TYR A 62 -0.35 -5.89 -11.83
C TYR A 62 0.09 -4.55 -11.23
N ARG A 63 1.07 -3.89 -11.85
CA ARG A 63 1.61 -2.62 -11.35
C ARG A 63 0.57 -1.49 -11.35
N PRO A 64 -0.07 -1.14 -12.48
CA PRO A 64 -1.05 -0.05 -12.49
C PRO A 64 -2.26 -0.35 -11.59
N LEU A 65 -2.71 -1.60 -11.49
CA LEU A 65 -3.82 -1.96 -10.60
C LEU A 65 -3.43 -1.87 -9.12
N PHE A 66 -2.22 -2.26 -8.76
CA PHE A 66 -1.74 -2.11 -7.38
C PHE A 66 -1.58 -0.64 -7.00
N ASP A 67 -1.00 0.17 -7.90
CA ASP A 67 -0.79 1.60 -7.65
C ASP A 67 -2.16 2.31 -7.49
N ALA A 68 -3.18 1.95 -8.28
CA ALA A 68 -4.55 2.44 -8.11
C ALA A 68 -5.19 2.01 -6.78
N TYR A 69 -5.08 0.73 -6.42
CA TYR A 69 -5.56 0.22 -5.14
C TYR A 69 -4.90 0.94 -3.95
N ALA A 70 -3.59 1.16 -3.99
CA ALA A 70 -2.87 1.81 -2.91
C ALA A 70 -3.23 3.29 -2.75
N ALA A 71 -3.63 3.96 -3.83
CA ALA A 71 -4.14 5.33 -3.79
C ALA A 71 -5.55 5.39 -3.17
N GLU A 72 -6.44 4.45 -3.51
CA GLU A 72 -7.79 4.36 -2.92
C GLU A 72 -7.75 3.87 -1.46
N ARG A 73 -6.76 3.04 -1.11
CA ARG A 73 -6.63 2.39 0.20
C ARG A 73 -5.20 2.49 0.72
N PRO A 74 -4.82 3.68 1.24
CA PRO A 74 -3.56 3.87 1.93
C PRO A 74 -3.35 2.80 3.00
N LYS A 75 -2.15 2.23 3.07
CA LYS A 75 -1.83 1.26 4.12
C LYS A 75 -1.74 1.97 5.45
N THR A 76 -2.53 1.54 6.41
CA THR A 76 -2.42 1.98 7.81
C THR A 76 -1.38 1.13 8.55
N THR A 77 -0.91 1.61 9.71
CA THR A 77 -0.01 0.85 10.59
C THR A 77 -0.70 -0.35 11.25
N SER A 78 -2.05 -0.38 11.25
CA SER A 78 -2.86 -1.42 11.89
C SER A 78 -3.04 -2.68 11.04
N ILE A 79 -2.95 -2.59 9.71
CA ILE A 79 -3.19 -3.74 8.83
C ILE A 79 -1.92 -4.56 8.61
N ARG A 80 -2.02 -5.87 8.87
CA ARG A 80 -0.90 -6.80 8.63
C ARG A 80 -0.61 -6.92 7.14
N ALA A 81 0.65 -7.16 6.78
CA ALA A 81 1.04 -7.20 5.36
C ALA A 81 0.28 -8.25 4.53
N ARG A 82 0.02 -9.43 5.12
CA ARG A 82 -0.77 -10.50 4.49
C ARG A 82 -2.23 -10.09 4.29
N GLU A 83 -2.84 -9.52 5.31
CA GLU A 83 -4.22 -9.01 5.24
C GLU A 83 -4.36 -7.91 4.19
N TYR A 84 -3.38 -7.02 4.06
CA TYR A 84 -3.36 -6.00 3.01
C TYR A 84 -3.25 -6.61 1.60
N ALA A 85 -2.49 -7.69 1.45
CA ALA A 85 -2.39 -8.43 0.18
C ALA A 85 -3.70 -9.15 -0.16
N ASP A 86 -4.37 -9.73 0.83
CA ASP A 86 -5.67 -10.38 0.64
C ASP A 86 -6.76 -9.37 0.30
N ALA A 87 -6.78 -8.21 0.95
CA ALA A 87 -7.69 -7.11 0.63
C ALA A 87 -7.48 -6.57 -0.81
N PHE A 88 -6.23 -6.56 -1.31
CA PHE A 88 -5.97 -6.23 -2.72
C PHE A 88 -6.58 -7.27 -3.67
N ALA A 89 -6.46 -8.56 -3.36
CA ALA A 89 -7.10 -9.61 -4.14
C ALA A 89 -8.63 -9.48 -4.14
N GLU A 90 -9.24 -9.18 -3.01
CA GLU A 90 -10.69 -8.94 -2.90
C GLU A 90 -11.14 -7.70 -3.69
N TRP A 91 -10.33 -6.63 -3.66
CA TRP A 91 -10.59 -5.43 -4.45
C TRP A 91 -10.56 -5.73 -5.97
N LEU A 92 -9.59 -6.52 -6.43
CA LEU A 92 -9.51 -6.96 -7.83
C LEU A 92 -10.72 -7.82 -8.24
N ILE A 93 -11.14 -8.74 -7.38
CA ILE A 93 -12.30 -9.61 -7.63
C ILE A 93 -13.58 -8.79 -7.74
N THR A 94 -13.78 -7.84 -6.84
CA THR A 94 -14.95 -6.95 -6.83
C THR A 94 -15.08 -6.15 -8.12
N ARG A 95 -13.93 -5.77 -8.71
CA ARG A 95 -13.86 -5.01 -9.97
C ARG A 95 -13.87 -5.87 -11.24
N GLY A 96 -13.82 -7.20 -11.09
CA GLY A 96 -13.72 -8.13 -12.22
C GLY A 96 -12.34 -8.21 -12.87
N ASP A 97 -11.31 -7.61 -12.25
CA ASP A 97 -9.93 -7.69 -12.71
C ASP A 97 -9.29 -9.07 -12.42
N LEU A 98 -9.87 -9.83 -11.49
CA LEU A 98 -9.47 -11.20 -11.15
C LEU A 98 -10.71 -12.11 -11.05
N PRO A 99 -10.70 -13.34 -11.60
CA PRO A 99 -11.83 -14.26 -11.46
C PRO A 99 -12.03 -14.66 -10.00
N LYS A 100 -13.28 -14.88 -9.60
CA LYS A 100 -13.60 -15.43 -8.27
C LYS A 100 -12.94 -16.81 -8.12
N PRO A 101 -12.16 -17.04 -7.05
CA PRO A 101 -11.50 -18.32 -6.88
C PRO A 101 -12.54 -19.44 -6.71
N ARG A 102 -12.42 -20.52 -7.49
CA ARG A 102 -13.36 -21.66 -7.50
C ARG A 102 -13.35 -22.47 -6.20
N ARG A 103 -12.32 -22.30 -5.35
CA ARG A 103 -12.25 -22.77 -3.96
C ARG A 103 -11.59 -21.68 -3.12
N ARG A 104 -11.99 -21.56 -1.86
CA ARG A 104 -11.49 -20.54 -0.93
C ARG A 104 -10.08 -20.93 -0.46
N TRP A 105 -9.06 -20.67 -1.27
CA TRP A 105 -7.65 -20.99 -0.98
C TRP A 105 -6.99 -20.05 0.04
N PHE A 106 -7.76 -19.28 0.81
CA PHE A 106 -7.24 -18.36 1.83
C PHE A 106 -7.31 -18.98 3.22
N ARG A 107 -6.39 -19.90 3.51
CA ARG A 107 -5.92 -20.17 4.87
C ARG A 107 -4.48 -20.68 4.83
N ARG A 108 -3.57 -19.86 5.34
CA ARG A 108 -2.39 -20.25 6.14
C ARG A 108 -1.74 -18.99 6.70
#